data_AF-A0A817N3Q6-F1
#
_entry.id   AF-A0A817N3Q6-F1
#
_cell.length_a   1.000
_cell.length_b   1.000
_cell.length_c   1.000
_cell.angle_alpha   90.00
_cell.angle_beta   90.00
_cell.angle_gamma   90.00
#
_symmetry.space_group_name_H-M   'P 1'
#
loop_
_entity.id
_entity.type
_entity.pdbx_description
1 polymer ?
#
loop_
_entity_poly.entity_id
_entity_poly.type
_entity_poly.pdbx_seq_one_letter_code
_entity_poly.pdbx_strand_id
1 'polypeptide(L)'
;MFKRLIRCPISFFDLNPIGRILNRFTKDIAIVDEYLPWTLLDFLECLSQVLGVIALVCWLNSWSFIPAIIATIGMLLIRHRFARCSRDLKRLESTSRSPIYSYLTSTILGLKVIRSYHAEKTCLSEFFSLLDDNSRAYYLFLTTNRWGAIRFDWITVFFIAIVTSMALIVRITGRLFSAADIALTLSFSLNLMGLLQWTIRFI
;
A
#
# COMPACT_ATOMS: atom_id res chain seq x y z
N MET A 1 19.34 -18.52 -8.19
CA MET A 1 18.35 -19.54 -7.76
C MET A 1 18.62 -20.90 -8.42
N PHE A 2 18.65 -20.98 -9.75
CA PHE A 2 18.85 -22.21 -10.53
C PHE A 2 20.07 -23.07 -10.13
N LYS A 3 21.26 -22.47 -10.00
CA LYS A 3 22.50 -23.16 -9.58
C LYS A 3 22.40 -23.84 -8.21
N ARG A 4 21.57 -23.31 -7.30
CA ARG A 4 21.33 -23.93 -5.98
C ARG A 4 20.35 -25.09 -6.08
N LEU A 5 19.33 -24.99 -6.94
CA LEU A 5 18.36 -26.06 -7.16
C LEU A 5 19.00 -27.34 -7.71
N ILE A 6 19.91 -27.21 -8.70
CA ILE A 6 20.62 -28.37 -9.30
C ILE A 6 21.52 -29.08 -8.28
N ARG A 7 21.98 -28.37 -7.24
CA ARG A 7 22.85 -28.91 -6.19
C ARG A 7 22.08 -29.40 -4.97
N CYS A 8 20.75 -29.31 -4.97
CA CYS A 8 19.94 -29.81 -3.86
C CYS A 8 19.94 -31.34 -3.85
N PRO A 9 19.93 -31.97 -2.65
CA PRO A 9 19.75 -33.41 -2.54
C PRO A 9 18.37 -33.83 -3.07
N ILE A 10 18.26 -35.07 -3.54
CA ILE A 10 16.99 -35.62 -4.07
C ILE A 10 15.86 -35.52 -3.04
N SER A 11 16.16 -35.67 -1.75
CA SER A 11 15.21 -35.52 -0.65
C SER A 11 14.49 -34.17 -0.63
N PHE A 12 15.10 -33.11 -1.16
CA PHE A 12 14.43 -31.80 -1.31
C PHE A 12 13.25 -31.87 -2.28
N PHE A 13 13.39 -32.61 -3.38
CA PHE A 13 12.37 -32.78 -4.41
C PHE A 13 11.26 -33.74 -3.96
N ASP A 14 11.57 -34.71 -3.11
CA ASP A 14 10.57 -35.60 -2.50
C ASP A 14 9.70 -34.86 -1.48
N LEU A 15 10.29 -33.93 -0.72
CA LEU A 15 9.60 -33.15 0.31
C LEU A 15 8.84 -31.93 -0.25
N ASN A 16 9.17 -31.46 -1.46
CA ASN A 16 8.59 -30.26 -2.05
C ASN A 16 7.92 -30.55 -3.39
N PRO A 17 6.61 -30.32 -3.53
CA PRO A 17 5.92 -30.57 -4.78
C PRO A 17 6.49 -29.71 -5.92
N ILE A 18 6.68 -30.33 -7.09
CA ILE A 18 7.27 -29.70 -8.29
C ILE A 18 6.57 -28.38 -8.64
N GLY A 19 5.24 -28.31 -8.48
CA GLY A 19 4.45 -27.10 -8.74
C GLY A 19 4.86 -25.90 -7.86
N ARG A 20 5.25 -26.12 -6.60
CA ARG A 20 5.73 -25.04 -5.72
C ARG A 20 7.09 -24.50 -6.19
N ILE A 21 7.97 -25.39 -6.65
CA ILE A 21 9.27 -25.02 -7.21
C ILE A 21 9.05 -24.22 -8.50
N LEU A 22 8.21 -24.72 -9.41
CA LEU A 22 7.90 -24.06 -10.68
C LEU A 22 7.31 -22.67 -10.45
N ASN A 23 6.35 -22.51 -9.53
CA ASN A 23 5.72 -21.22 -9.25
C ASN A 23 6.72 -20.17 -8.73
N ARG A 24 7.76 -20.59 -7.98
CA ARG A 24 8.85 -19.69 -7.59
C ARG A 24 9.73 -19.29 -8.77
N PHE A 25 9.97 -20.18 -9.73
CA PHE A 25 10.78 -19.89 -10.92
C PHE A 25 10.04 -19.12 -12.01
N THR A 26 8.71 -19.18 -12.04
CA THR A 26 7.91 -18.44 -13.02
C THR A 26 7.37 -17.16 -12.40
N LYS A 27 6.40 -17.29 -11.48
CA LYS A 27 5.63 -16.18 -10.95
C LYS A 27 6.46 -15.27 -10.04
N ASP A 28 7.22 -15.83 -9.10
CA ASP A 28 7.98 -15.00 -8.17
C ASP A 28 9.15 -14.30 -8.86
N ILE A 29 9.85 -14.97 -9.80
CA ILE A 29 10.89 -14.34 -10.63
C ILE A 29 10.29 -13.23 -11.51
N ALA A 30 9.15 -13.47 -12.17
CA ALA A 30 8.48 -12.43 -12.95
C ALA A 30 8.11 -11.21 -12.10
N ILE A 31 7.67 -11.40 -10.86
CA ILE A 31 7.39 -10.28 -9.93
C ILE A 31 8.67 -9.49 -9.62
N VAL A 32 9.79 -10.18 -9.38
CA VAL A 32 11.08 -9.55 -9.08
C VAL A 32 11.68 -8.84 -10.29
N ASP A 33 11.49 -9.36 -11.50
CA ASP A 33 12.09 -8.80 -12.71
C ASP A 33 11.23 -7.68 -13.31
N GLU A 34 9.91 -7.81 -13.27
CA GLU A 34 8.99 -6.85 -13.88
C GLU A 34 8.52 -5.80 -12.88
N TYR A 35 7.98 -6.18 -11.73
CA TYR A 35 7.27 -5.24 -10.84
C TYR A 35 8.17 -4.57 -9.80
N LEU A 36 9.16 -5.29 -9.26
CA LEU A 36 10.04 -4.76 -8.22
C LEU A 36 10.84 -3.53 -8.69
N PRO A 37 11.42 -3.48 -9.92
CA PRO A 37 12.17 -2.32 -10.37
C PRO A 37 11.30 -1.07 -10.47
N TRP A 38 10.10 -1.17 -11.06
CA TRP A 38 9.15 -0.05 -11.14
C TRP A 38 8.73 0.44 -9.75
N THR A 39 8.39 -0.49 -8.85
CA THR A 39 8.00 -0.15 -7.47
C THR A 39 9.14 0.55 -6.71
N LEU A 40 10.38 0.11 -6.93
CA LEU A 40 11.57 0.70 -6.30
C LEU A 40 11.90 2.08 -6.87
N LEU A 41 11.73 2.29 -8.18
CA LEU A 41 11.88 3.60 -8.82
C LEU A 41 10.84 4.59 -8.28
N ASP A 42 9.56 4.21 -8.26
CA ASP A 42 8.49 5.03 -7.71
C ASP A 42 8.75 5.39 -6.24
N PHE A 43 9.25 4.43 -5.45
CA PHE A 43 9.62 4.65 -4.06
C PHE A 43 10.78 5.64 -3.91
N LEU A 44 11.86 5.48 -4.68
CA LEU A 44 13.01 6.39 -4.64
C LEU A 44 12.65 7.80 -5.11
N GLU A 45 11.83 7.91 -6.15
CA GLU A 45 11.32 9.20 -6.64
C GLU A 45 10.51 9.90 -5.55
N CYS A 46 9.54 9.18 -4.95
CA CYS A 46 8.72 9.73 -3.88
C CYS A 46 9.56 10.15 -2.66
N LEU A 47 10.51 9.31 -2.24
CA LEU A 47 11.41 9.60 -1.12
C LEU A 47 12.23 10.86 -1.40
N SER A 48 12.79 10.98 -2.62
CA SER A 48 13.56 12.14 -3.04
C SER A 48 12.71 13.42 -3.07
N GLN A 49 11.47 13.35 -3.55
CA GLN A 49 10.55 14.49 -3.57
C GLN A 49 10.17 14.94 -2.17
N VAL A 50 9.83 14.02 -1.26
CA VAL A 50 9.49 14.33 0.13
C VAL A 50 10.67 14.99 0.85
N LEU A 51 11.87 14.43 0.72
CA LEU A 51 13.09 15.01 1.30
C LEU A 51 13.41 16.39 0.70
N GLY A 52 13.23 16.56 -0.61
CA GLY A 52 13.44 17.82 -1.31
C GLY A 52 12.51 18.93 -0.82
N VAL A 53 11.22 18.65 -0.66
CA VAL A 53 10.27 19.64 -0.13
C VAL A 53 10.58 19.98 1.32
N ILE A 54 10.85 18.99 2.17
CA ILE A 54 11.19 19.23 3.58
C ILE A 54 12.46 20.09 3.67
N ALA A 55 13.50 19.78 2.90
CA ALA A 55 14.74 20.55 2.87
C ALA A 55 14.50 22.00 2.42
N LEU A 56 13.69 22.21 1.37
CA LEU A 56 13.35 23.53 0.87
C LEU A 56 12.56 24.36 1.89
N VAL A 57 11.57 23.76 2.56
CA VAL A 57 10.80 24.43 3.62
C VAL A 57 11.71 24.81 4.79
N CYS A 58 12.64 23.94 5.19
CA CYS A 58 13.58 24.21 6.26
C CYS A 58 14.62 25.29 5.89
N TRP A 59 15.04 25.34 4.62
CA TRP A 59 15.97 26.35 4.12
C TRP A 59 15.34 27.74 4.11
N LEU A 60 14.10 27.84 3.65
CA LEU A 60 13.36 29.10 3.62
C LEU A 60 13.03 29.58 5.04
N ASN A 61 12.58 28.68 5.92
CA ASN A 61 12.21 29.03 7.29
C ASN A 61 12.70 27.99 8.30
N SER A 62 13.73 28.34 9.06
CA SER A 62 14.28 27.45 10.10
C SER A 62 13.28 27.10 11.21
N TRP A 63 12.26 27.94 11.45
CA TRP A 63 11.21 27.68 12.44
C TRP A 63 10.19 26.64 11.96
N SER A 64 10.07 26.42 10.66
CA SER A 64 9.17 25.42 10.07
C SER A 64 9.67 23.97 10.25
N PHE A 65 10.87 23.77 10.78
CA PHE A 65 11.41 22.46 11.15
C PHE A 65 10.59 21.79 12.28
N ILE A 66 10.11 22.58 13.25
CA ILE A 66 9.35 22.06 14.40
C ILE A 66 8.01 21.42 13.94
N PRO A 67 7.15 22.11 13.15
CA PRO A 67 5.97 21.50 12.56
C PRO A 67 6.28 20.25 11.70
N ALA A 68 7.38 20.26 10.96
CA ALA A 68 7.77 19.12 10.11
C ALA A 68 8.08 17.87 10.94
N ILE A 69 8.80 18.00 12.06
CA ILE A 69 9.05 16.89 12.99
C ILE A 69 7.75 16.37 13.59
N ILE A 70 6.89 17.26 14.08
CA ILE A 70 5.62 16.87 14.71
C ILE A 70 4.73 16.12 13.72
N ALA A 71 4.62 16.63 12.48
CA ALA A 71 3.88 15.96 11.42
C ALA A 71 4.47 14.58 11.09
N THR A 72 5.80 14.48 11.00
CA THR A 72 6.51 13.22 10.71
C THR A 72 6.26 12.16 11.80
N ILE A 73 6.36 12.55 13.08
CA ILE A 73 6.08 11.66 14.20
C ILE A 73 4.61 11.20 14.17
N GLY A 74 3.67 12.14 13.97
CA GLY A 74 2.25 11.84 13.85
C GLY A 74 1.96 10.83 12.73
N MET A 75 2.58 11.02 11.56
CA MET A 75 2.46 10.10 10.43
C MET A 75 3.01 8.71 10.75
N LEU A 76 4.18 8.62 11.40
CA LEU A 76 4.78 7.32 11.75
C LEU A 76 3.92 6.53 12.74
N LEU A 77 3.29 7.18 13.71
CA LEU A 77 2.40 6.55 14.68
C LEU A 77 1.14 5.98 14.00
N ILE A 78 0.47 6.79 13.17
CA ILE A 78 -0.70 6.34 12.41
C ILE A 78 -0.32 5.22 11.46
N ARG A 79 0.83 5.34 10.77
CA ARG A 79 1.35 4.32 9.87
C ARG A 79 1.57 2.99 10.59
N HIS A 80 2.19 2.99 11.78
CA HIS A 80 2.44 1.75 12.51
C HIS A 80 1.15 0.99 12.82
N ARG A 81 0.11 1.72 13.23
CA ARG A 81 -1.22 1.14 13.50
C ARG A 81 -1.91 0.67 12.22
N PHE A 82 -1.87 1.49 11.17
CA PHE A 82 -2.45 1.19 9.87
C PHE A 82 -1.81 -0.03 9.22
N ALA A 83 -0.48 -0.11 9.20
CA ALA A 83 0.26 -1.20 8.57
C ALA A 83 -0.05 -2.55 9.22
N ARG A 84 -0.22 -2.60 10.55
CA ARG A 84 -0.64 -3.83 11.23
C ARG A 84 -2.03 -4.28 10.79
N CYS A 85 -3.01 -3.37 10.82
CA CYS A 85 -4.38 -3.67 10.44
C CYS A 85 -4.50 -4.05 8.95
N SER A 86 -3.83 -3.31 8.06
CA SER A 86 -3.84 -3.56 6.62
C SER A 86 -3.26 -4.94 6.28
N ARG A 87 -2.15 -5.36 6.92
CA ARG A 87 -1.59 -6.71 6.73
C ARG A 87 -2.55 -7.81 7.17
N ASP A 88 -3.18 -7.66 8.33
CA ASP A 88 -4.11 -8.67 8.86
C ASP A 88 -5.35 -8.80 7.95
N LEU A 89 -5.87 -7.67 7.46
CA LEU A 89 -6.98 -7.65 6.50
C LEU A 89 -6.59 -8.21 5.13
N LYS A 90 -5.39 -7.90 4.65
CA LYS A 90 -4.90 -8.45 3.39
C LYS A 90 -4.72 -9.97 3.47
N ARG A 91 -4.27 -10.48 4.62
CA ARG A 91 -4.21 -11.92 4.90
C ARG A 91 -5.60 -12.55 4.95
N LEU A 92 -6.56 -11.88 5.57
CA LEU A 92 -7.96 -12.34 5.61
C LEU A 92 -8.54 -12.47 4.19
N GLU A 93 -8.41 -11.43 3.37
CA GLU A 93 -8.84 -11.44 1.95
C GLU A 93 -8.16 -12.55 1.14
N SER A 94 -6.84 -12.71 1.30
CA SER A 94 -6.12 -13.77 0.60
C SER A 94 -6.58 -15.17 1.03
N THR A 95 -6.97 -15.36 2.29
CA THR A 95 -7.40 -16.66 2.81
C THR A 95 -8.85 -16.96 2.40
N SER A 96 -9.74 -15.98 2.41
CA SER A 96 -11.13 -16.12 1.97
C SER A 96 -11.27 -16.40 0.47
N ARG A 97 -10.28 -15.99 -0.34
CA ARG A 97 -10.30 -16.18 -1.79
C ARG A 97 -10.01 -17.61 -2.24
N SER A 98 -9.20 -18.37 -1.49
CA SER A 98 -8.80 -19.74 -1.85
C SER A 98 -9.98 -20.73 -1.93
N PRO A 99 -10.91 -20.78 -0.95
CA PRO A 99 -12.09 -21.64 -1.00
C PRO A 99 -12.94 -21.45 -2.26
N ILE A 100 -13.09 -20.21 -2.74
CA ILE A 100 -13.87 -19.89 -3.96
C ILE A 100 -13.31 -20.64 -5.17
N TYR A 101 -11.99 -20.60 -5.36
CA TYR A 101 -11.34 -21.30 -6.47
C TYR A 101 -11.46 -22.82 -6.33
N SER A 102 -11.23 -23.35 -5.13
CA SER A 102 -11.35 -24.79 -4.86
C SER A 102 -12.77 -25.31 -5.11
N TYR A 103 -13.77 -24.54 -4.68
CA TYR A 103 -15.18 -24.86 -4.89
C TYR A 103 -15.54 -24.84 -6.37
N LEU A 104 -15.14 -23.78 -7.09
CA LEU A 104 -15.34 -23.67 -8.54
C LEU A 104 -14.72 -24.84 -9.30
N THR A 105 -13.48 -25.23 -8.98
CA THR A 105 -12.81 -26.38 -9.60
C THR A 105 -13.58 -27.68 -9.34
N SER A 106 -14.07 -27.89 -8.12
CA SER A 106 -14.85 -29.07 -7.74
C SER A 106 -16.19 -29.13 -8.48
N THR A 107 -16.88 -27.99 -8.62
CA THR A 107 -18.15 -27.87 -9.36
C THR A 107 -17.97 -28.16 -10.85
N ILE A 108 -16.87 -27.69 -11.46
CA ILE A 108 -16.59 -27.96 -12.88
C ILE A 108 -16.36 -29.46 -13.11
N LEU A 109 -15.58 -30.11 -12.24
CA LEU A 109 -15.30 -31.55 -12.34
C LEU A 109 -16.54 -32.40 -12.05
N GLY A 110 -17.36 -31.99 -11.07
CA GLY A 110 -18.58 -32.67 -10.63
C GLY A 110 -19.86 -32.29 -11.38
N LEU A 111 -19.77 -31.49 -12.46
CA LEU A 111 -20.94 -30.85 -13.08
C LEU A 111 -22.04 -31.83 -13.50
N LYS A 112 -21.66 -32.99 -14.03
CA LYS A 112 -22.61 -34.04 -14.45
C LYS A 112 -23.42 -34.57 -13.26
N VAL A 113 -22.76 -34.78 -12.13
CA VAL A 113 -23.39 -35.29 -10.89
C VAL A 113 -24.35 -34.24 -10.33
N ILE A 114 -23.93 -32.98 -10.28
CA ILE A 114 -24.77 -31.88 -9.76
C ILE A 114 -26.07 -31.77 -10.58
N ARG A 115 -25.97 -31.86 -11.91
CA ARG A 115 -27.14 -31.82 -12.81
C ARG A 115 -28.02 -33.05 -12.70
N SER A 116 -27.45 -34.25 -12.51
CA SER A 116 -28.26 -35.47 -12.34
C SER A 116 -29.07 -35.47 -11.04
N TYR A 117 -28.59 -34.78 -10.00
CA TYR A 117 -29.30 -34.62 -8.74
C TYR A 117 -30.14 -33.34 -8.64
N HIS A 118 -30.21 -32.51 -9.70
CA HIS A 118 -30.91 -31.22 -9.70
C HIS A 118 -30.51 -30.30 -8.52
N ALA A 119 -29.24 -30.36 -8.12
CA ALA A 119 -28.70 -29.65 -6.94
C ALA A 119 -28.05 -28.30 -7.29
N GLU A 120 -28.32 -27.75 -8.49
CA GLU A 120 -27.66 -26.53 -8.98
C GLU A 120 -27.91 -25.33 -8.08
N LYS A 121 -29.15 -25.17 -7.58
CA LYS A 121 -29.52 -24.06 -6.70
C LYS A 121 -28.78 -24.10 -5.37
N THR A 122 -28.67 -25.28 -4.77
CA THR A 122 -27.93 -25.49 -3.52
C THR A 122 -26.45 -25.14 -3.73
N CYS A 123 -25.85 -25.69 -4.79
CA CYS A 123 -24.45 -25.44 -5.13
C CYS A 123 -24.18 -23.94 -5.39
N LEU A 124 -25.09 -23.25 -6.07
CA LEU A 124 -25.01 -21.80 -6.29
C LEU A 124 -25.13 -21.00 -4.99
N SER A 125 -26.06 -21.35 -4.09
CA SER A 125 -26.22 -20.65 -2.82
C SER A 125 -24.96 -20.74 -1.94
N GLU A 126 -24.31 -21.90 -1.92
CA GLU A 126 -23.06 -22.10 -1.19
C GLU A 126 -21.90 -21.31 -1.84
N PHE A 127 -21.84 -21.27 -3.18
CA PHE A 127 -20.88 -20.42 -3.89
C PHE A 127 -21.07 -18.93 -3.56
N PHE A 128 -22.31 -18.44 -3.53
CA PHE A 128 -22.58 -17.05 -3.16
C PHE A 128 -22.20 -16.75 -1.71
N SER A 129 -22.40 -17.68 -0.78
CA SER A 129 -21.94 -17.52 0.61
C SER A 129 -20.42 -17.33 0.68
N LEU A 130 -19.65 -18.14 -0.05
CA LEU A 130 -18.19 -18.01 -0.10
C LEU A 130 -17.76 -16.68 -0.74
N LEU A 131 -18.47 -16.24 -1.77
CA LEU A 131 -18.21 -14.98 -2.45
C LEU A 131 -18.51 -13.77 -1.53
N ASP A 132 -19.59 -13.83 -0.75
CA ASP A 132 -19.96 -12.81 0.21
C ASP A 132 -18.92 -12.67 1.32
N ASP A 133 -18.42 -13.77 1.85
CA ASP A 133 -17.36 -13.75 2.87
C ASP A 133 -16.07 -13.09 2.35
N ASN A 134 -15.67 -13.42 1.12
CA ASN A 134 -14.54 -12.77 0.48
C ASN A 134 -14.81 -11.28 0.20
N SER A 135 -16.02 -10.94 -0.25
CA SER A 135 -16.42 -9.56 -0.54
C SER A 135 -16.42 -8.70 0.72
N ARG A 136 -16.86 -9.24 1.87
CA ARG A 136 -16.79 -8.59 3.18
C ARG A 136 -15.34 -8.30 3.59
N ALA A 137 -14.45 -9.30 3.45
CA ALA A 137 -13.03 -9.12 3.75
C ALA A 137 -12.37 -8.06 2.85
N TYR A 138 -12.66 -8.11 1.55
CA TYR A 138 -12.15 -7.14 0.57
C TYR A 138 -12.69 -5.71 0.82
N TYR A 139 -13.98 -5.58 1.13
CA TYR A 139 -14.57 -4.28 1.46
C TYR A 139 -13.96 -3.67 2.73
N LEU A 140 -13.69 -4.49 3.75
CA LEU A 140 -13.02 -4.05 4.98
C LEU A 140 -11.58 -3.58 4.70
N PHE A 141 -10.87 -4.28 3.81
CA PHE A 141 -9.55 -3.85 3.33
C PHE A 141 -9.62 -2.49 2.60
N LEU A 142 -10.58 -2.30 1.69
CA LEU A 142 -10.75 -1.02 0.98
C LEU A 142 -11.08 0.14 1.93
N THR A 143 -12.02 -0.08 2.87
CA THR A 143 -12.43 0.92 3.86
C THR A 143 -11.26 1.30 4.77
N THR A 144 -10.44 0.33 5.18
CA THR A 144 -9.24 0.60 5.99
C THR A 144 -8.21 1.43 5.24
N ASN A 145 -7.97 1.13 3.96
CA ASN A 145 -7.10 1.95 3.11
C ASN A 145 -7.61 3.39 2.98
N ARG A 146 -8.93 3.59 2.86
CA ARG A 146 -9.54 4.92 2.82
C ARG A 146 -9.40 5.66 4.15
N TRP A 147 -9.62 4.97 5.27
CA TRP A 147 -9.41 5.54 6.60
C TRP A 147 -7.97 6.04 6.80
N GLY A 148 -6.99 5.24 6.38
CA GLY A 148 -5.58 5.64 6.40
C GLY A 148 -5.33 6.90 5.58
N ALA A 149 -5.77 6.90 4.31
CA ALA A 149 -5.62 8.05 3.41
C ALA A 149 -6.15 9.35 4.01
N ILE A 150 -7.40 9.35 4.52
CA ILE A 150 -8.02 10.53 5.13
C ILE A 150 -7.19 11.06 6.31
N ARG A 151 -6.64 10.17 7.16
CA ARG A 151 -5.83 10.60 8.31
C ARG A 151 -4.50 11.24 7.90
N PHE A 152 -3.86 10.74 6.85
CA PHE A 152 -2.64 11.34 6.32
C PHE A 152 -2.93 12.69 5.64
N ASP A 153 -4.05 12.81 4.93
CA ASP A 153 -4.47 14.09 4.34
C ASP A 153 -4.72 15.13 5.42
N TRP A 154 -5.40 14.78 6.52
CA TRP A 154 -5.60 15.71 7.64
C TRP A 154 -4.27 16.22 8.22
N ILE A 155 -3.30 15.34 8.47
CA ILE A 155 -1.98 15.77 8.97
C ILE A 155 -1.29 16.68 7.97
N THR A 156 -1.36 16.36 6.68
CA THR A 156 -0.73 17.15 5.61
C THR A 156 -1.38 18.53 5.50
N VAL A 157 -2.71 18.62 5.58
CA VAL A 157 -3.45 19.89 5.59
C VAL A 157 -3.07 20.74 6.80
N PHE A 158 -2.98 20.15 8.00
CA PHE A 158 -2.53 20.88 9.19
C PHE A 158 -1.09 21.37 9.03
N PHE A 159 -0.19 20.54 8.48
CA PHE A 159 1.18 20.94 8.19
C PHE A 159 1.25 22.12 7.21
N ILE A 160 0.52 22.07 6.09
CA ILE A 160 0.45 23.16 5.11
C ILE A 160 -0.10 24.44 5.76
N ALA A 161 -1.16 24.34 6.57
CA ALA A 161 -1.74 25.49 7.27
C ALA A 161 -0.75 26.16 8.24
N ILE A 162 0.04 25.37 8.97
CA ILE A 162 1.06 25.89 9.89
C ILE A 162 2.23 26.52 9.10
N VAL A 163 2.73 25.86 8.07
CA VAL A 163 3.86 26.40 7.26
C VAL A 163 3.47 27.69 6.56
N THR A 164 2.26 27.76 5.99
CA THR A 164 1.77 28.95 5.29
C THR A 164 1.49 30.12 6.23
N SER A 165 0.90 29.86 7.40
CA SER A 165 0.70 30.90 8.42
C SER A 165 2.03 31.41 8.98
N MET A 166 3.00 30.52 9.24
CA MET A 166 4.36 30.92 9.64
C MET A 166 5.05 31.78 8.57
N ALA A 167 4.97 31.38 7.30
CA ALA A 167 5.56 32.15 6.20
C ALA A 167 4.95 33.56 6.09
N LEU A 168 3.63 33.68 6.31
CA LEU A 168 2.94 34.97 6.34
C LEU A 168 3.39 35.84 7.52
N ILE A 169 3.49 35.26 8.73
CA ILE A 169 3.94 35.98 9.93
C ILE A 169 5.36 36.51 9.74
N VAL A 170 6.27 35.68 9.22
CA VAL A 170 7.66 36.08 8.95
C VAL A 170 7.73 37.21 7.94
N ARG A 171 6.88 37.23 6.91
CA ARG A 171 6.79 38.37 5.98
C ARG A 171 6.33 39.67 6.65
N ILE A 172 5.38 39.57 7.58
CA ILE A 172 4.85 40.75 8.29
C ILE A 172 5.90 41.30 9.28
N THR A 173 6.69 40.43 9.92
CA THR A 173 7.68 40.82 10.94
C THR A 173 9.09 41.07 10.39
N GLY A 174 9.46 40.48 9.26
CA GLY A 174 10.79 40.57 8.65
C GLY A 174 10.72 40.93 7.16
N ARG A 175 11.42 42.00 6.76
CA ARG A 175 11.44 42.51 5.38
C ARG A 175 12.20 41.62 4.35
N LEU A 176 12.73 40.48 4.78
CA LEU A 176 13.62 39.63 3.96
C LEU A 176 12.89 38.55 3.14
N PHE A 177 11.58 38.36 3.32
CA PHE A 177 10.81 37.34 2.59
C PHE A 177 10.08 37.94 1.39
N SER A 178 10.42 37.48 0.18
CA SER A 178 9.71 37.89 -1.04
C SER A 178 8.37 37.17 -1.15
N ALA A 179 7.41 37.77 -1.87
CA ALA A 179 6.16 37.11 -2.19
C ALA A 179 6.38 35.82 -3.01
N ALA A 180 7.46 35.77 -3.79
CA ALA A 180 7.87 34.59 -4.56
C ALA A 180 8.20 33.39 -3.65
N ASP A 181 8.89 33.62 -2.53
CA ASP A 181 9.31 32.55 -1.61
C ASP A 181 8.12 31.89 -0.91
N ILE A 182 7.09 32.68 -0.60
CA ILE A 182 5.83 32.17 -0.03
C ILE A 182 5.07 31.33 -1.06
N ALA A 183 4.98 31.81 -2.30
CA ALA A 183 4.35 31.07 -3.38
C ALA A 183 5.09 29.74 -3.62
N LEU A 184 6.42 29.77 -3.64
CA LEU A 184 7.27 28.59 -3.76
C LEU A 184 6.99 27.58 -2.64
N THR A 185 7.00 28.06 -1.39
CA THR A 185 6.72 27.23 -0.20
C THR A 185 5.34 26.59 -0.28
N LEU A 186 4.32 27.37 -0.64
CA LEU A 186 2.94 26.89 -0.77
C LEU A 186 2.82 25.84 -1.88
N SER A 187 3.37 26.11 -3.08
CA SER A 187 3.31 25.18 -4.21
C SER A 187 4.00 23.85 -3.92
N PHE A 188 5.18 23.87 -3.30
CA PHE A 188 5.86 22.62 -2.92
C PHE A 188 5.17 21.90 -1.76
N SER A 189 4.63 22.63 -0.78
CA SER A 189 3.87 22.03 0.32
C SER A 189 2.56 21.39 -0.15
N LEU A 190 1.91 21.97 -1.17
CA LEU A 190 0.74 21.35 -1.81
C LEU A 190 1.10 20.08 -2.57
N ASN A 191 2.28 20.01 -3.19
CA ASN A 191 2.75 18.77 -3.84
C ASN A 191 2.95 17.62 -2.85
N LEU A 192 3.28 17.90 -1.58
CA LEU A 192 3.34 16.84 -0.54
C LEU A 192 1.98 16.16 -0.32
N MET A 193 0.89 16.88 -0.59
CA MET A 193 -0.45 16.29 -0.57
C MET A 193 -0.57 15.28 -1.71
N GLY A 194 -1.01 14.07 -1.40
CA GLY A 194 -1.02 12.94 -2.35
C GLY A 194 0.31 12.18 -2.42
N LEU A 195 1.47 12.85 -2.47
CA LEU A 195 2.78 12.17 -2.46
C LEU A 195 3.00 11.37 -1.17
N LEU A 196 2.67 11.95 -0.02
CA LEU A 196 2.79 11.25 1.26
C LEU A 196 1.85 10.04 1.32
N GLN A 197 0.62 10.18 0.82
CA GLN A 197 -0.34 9.07 0.72
C GLN A 197 0.18 7.95 -0.18
N TRP A 198 0.82 8.29 -1.30
CA TRP A 198 1.41 7.33 -2.22
C TRP A 198 2.63 6.62 -1.60
N THR A 199 3.53 7.38 -0.97
CA THR A 199 4.74 6.88 -0.29
C THR A 199 4.42 5.84 0.79
N ILE A 200 3.35 6.05 1.57
CA ILE A 200 2.93 5.13 2.63
C ILE A 200 2.46 3.78 2.08
N ARG A 201 2.00 3.72 0.84
CA ARG A 201 1.61 2.44 0.23
C ARG A 201 2.82 1.56 -0.09
N PHE A 202 4.00 2.15 -0.25
CA PHE A 202 5.25 1.43 -0.50
C PHE A 202 5.98 0.99 0.79
N ILE A 203 5.67 1.56 1.96
CA ILE A 203 6.40 1.37 3.25
C ILE A 203 5.57 0.68 4.34
#